data_AF-A0A2E7CBN4-F1
#
_entry.id   AF-A0A2E7CBN4-F1
#
_cell.length_a   1.000
_cell.length_b   1.000
_cell.length_c   1.000
_cell.angle_alpha   90.00
_cell.angle_beta   90.00
_cell.angle_gamma   90.00
#
_symmetry.space_group_name_H-M   'P 1'
#
loop_
_entity.id
_entity.type
_entity.pdbx_description
1 polymer ?
#
loop_
_entity_poly.entity_id
_entity_poly.type
_entity_poly.pdbx_seq_one_letter_code
_entity_poly.pdbx_strand_id
1 'polypeptide(L)'
;MENPRPFVIKYKVVKSESQYLEYSEILSSLSPQYSLDEIELLQLLLEKWESDKHNIQQKDPIILLKSLMDSQNLKAKDLVVILNLSKGTVSKILNYKKGLSKSSIRILSEYFKIDQSTLNRSYSLY
;
A
#
# COMPACT_ATOMS: atom_id res chain seq x y z
N MET A 1 25.33 -17.30 40.00
CA MET A 1 24.66 -17.68 38.74
C MET A 1 24.85 -16.52 37.77
N GLU A 2 25.67 -16.69 36.74
CA GLU A 2 25.81 -15.66 35.69
C GLU A 2 24.51 -15.59 34.89
N ASN A 3 23.97 -14.38 34.74
CA ASN A 3 22.77 -14.13 33.97
C ASN A 3 23.16 -14.18 32.48
N PRO A 4 22.56 -15.05 31.64
CA PRO A 4 22.96 -15.16 30.24
C PRO A 4 22.74 -13.82 29.53
N ARG A 5 23.77 -13.34 28.81
CA ARG A 5 23.65 -12.10 28.02
C ARG A 5 22.51 -12.27 27.02
N PRO A 6 21.59 -11.30 26.91
CA PRO A 6 20.49 -11.39 25.95
C PRO A 6 21.07 -11.47 24.53
N PHE A 7 20.57 -12.43 23.74
CA PHE A 7 20.89 -12.53 22.33
C PHE A 7 20.28 -11.32 21.61
N VAL A 8 21.13 -10.39 21.16
CA VAL A 8 20.70 -9.20 20.42
C VAL A 8 20.76 -9.53 18.94
N ILE A 9 19.58 -9.62 18.32
CA ILE A 9 19.46 -9.76 16.87
C ILE A 9 19.71 -8.39 16.24
N LYS A 10 20.64 -8.32 15.29
CA LYS A 10 21.04 -7.09 14.59
C LYS A 10 19.87 -6.45 13.83
N TYR A 11 19.09 -7.25 13.10
CA TYR A 11 17.93 -6.79 12.33
C TYR A 11 16.65 -7.49 12.77
N LYS A 12 15.53 -6.76 12.74
CA LYS A 12 14.21 -7.28 13.08
C LYS A 12 13.29 -7.15 11.88
N VAL A 13 12.17 -7.88 11.90
CA VAL A 13 11.10 -7.66 10.92
C VAL A 13 10.72 -6.18 10.89
N VAL A 14 10.61 -5.63 9.68
CA VAL A 14 10.24 -4.23 9.45
C VAL A 14 8.75 -4.05 9.79
N LYS A 15 8.44 -3.10 10.66
CA LYS A 15 7.06 -2.84 11.14
C LYS A 15 6.59 -1.41 10.90
N SER A 16 7.47 -0.53 10.45
CA SER A 16 7.17 0.89 10.23
C SER A 16 7.94 1.42 9.03
N GLU A 17 7.43 2.51 8.45
CA GLU A 17 8.09 3.20 7.35
C GLU A 17 9.45 3.79 7.77
N SER A 18 9.58 4.26 9.01
CA SER A 18 10.87 4.72 9.54
C SER A 18 11.91 3.61 9.57
N GLN A 19 11.54 2.39 9.96
CA GLN A 19 12.45 1.25 9.99
C GLN A 19 12.80 0.78 8.58
N TYR A 20 11.85 0.85 7.64
CA TYR A 20 12.09 0.57 6.23
C TYR A 20 13.14 1.53 5.64
N LEU A 21 12.99 2.83 5.88
CA LEU A 21 13.93 3.85 5.40
C LEU A 21 15.33 3.65 5.98
N GLU A 22 15.43 3.43 7.29
CA GLU A 22 16.70 3.12 7.96
C GLU A 22 17.38 1.90 7.32
N TYR A 23 16.65 0.82 7.09
CA TYR A 23 17.21 -0.41 6.54
C TYR A 23 17.59 -0.27 5.07
N SER A 24 16.86 0.54 4.30
CA SER A 24 17.19 0.88 2.92
C SER A 24 18.48 1.71 2.83
N GLU A 25 18.68 2.65 3.74
CA GLU A 25 19.92 3.44 3.81
C GLU A 25 21.13 2.56 4.15
N ILE A 26 20.98 1.69 5.16
CA ILE A 26 22.01 0.72 5.53
C ILE A 26 22.35 -0.16 4.33
N LEU A 27 21.35 -0.77 3.70
CA LEU A 27 21.53 -1.64 2.53
C LEU A 27 22.31 -0.93 1.42
N SER A 28 22.00 0.34 1.15
CA SER A 28 22.67 1.15 0.13
C SER A 28 24.14 1.47 0.46
N SER A 29 24.50 1.42 1.75
CA SER A 29 25.86 1.69 2.23
C SER A 29 26.75 0.44 2.29
N LEU A 30 26.17 -0.77 2.20
CA LEU A 30 26.91 -2.03 2.32
C LEU A 30 27.67 -2.36 1.04
N SER A 31 28.88 -2.90 1.20
CA SER A 31 29.66 -3.43 0.09
C SER A 31 29.36 -4.92 -0.10
N PRO A 32 28.94 -5.36 -1.30
CA PRO A 32 28.68 -6.76 -1.60
C PRO A 32 29.87 -7.68 -1.32
N GLN A 33 31.10 -7.16 -1.35
CA GLN A 33 32.30 -7.97 -1.13
C GLN A 33 32.43 -8.51 0.30
N TYR A 34 31.81 -7.86 1.30
CA TYR A 34 31.99 -8.18 2.72
C TYR A 34 30.69 -8.52 3.45
N SER A 35 29.53 -8.37 2.79
CA SER A 35 28.24 -8.33 3.48
C SER A 35 27.11 -9.01 2.69
N LEU A 36 27.40 -10.03 1.88
CA LEU A 36 26.38 -10.72 1.06
C LEU A 36 25.19 -11.21 1.88
N ASP A 37 25.41 -12.00 2.93
CA ASP A 37 24.33 -12.53 3.79
C ASP A 37 23.51 -11.41 4.45
N GLU A 38 24.16 -10.30 4.79
CA GLU A 38 23.51 -9.14 5.40
C GLU A 38 22.66 -8.35 4.40
N ILE A 39 23.16 -8.20 3.18
CA ILE A 39 22.46 -7.60 2.04
C ILE A 39 21.22 -8.44 1.70
N GLU A 40 21.38 -9.76 1.56
CA GLU A 40 20.27 -10.68 1.26
C GLU A 40 19.20 -10.64 2.35
N LEU A 41 19.60 -10.62 3.63
CA LEU A 41 18.66 -10.51 4.73
C LEU A 41 17.90 -9.18 4.70
N LEU A 42 18.59 -8.06 4.52
CA LEU A 42 17.95 -6.73 4.45
C LEU A 42 16.99 -6.64 3.26
N GLN A 43 17.38 -7.14 2.09
CA GLN A 43 16.52 -7.22 0.92
C GLN A 43 15.24 -8.01 1.21
N LEU A 44 15.35 -9.19 1.80
CA LEU A 44 14.20 -10.02 2.16
C LEU A 44 13.26 -9.31 3.16
N LEU A 45 13.82 -8.59 4.14
CA LEU A 45 13.04 -7.86 5.13
C LEU A 45 12.27 -6.68 4.52
N LEU A 46 12.91 -5.94 3.61
CA LEU A 46 12.31 -4.82 2.89
C LEU A 46 11.22 -5.32 1.92
N GLU A 47 11.52 -6.34 1.11
CA GLU A 47 10.57 -6.95 0.17
C GLU A 47 9.32 -7.47 0.88
N LYS A 48 9.51 -8.17 2.02
CA LYS A 48 8.38 -8.64 2.83
C LYS A 48 7.48 -7.48 3.26
N TRP A 49 8.06 -6.40 3.79
CA TRP A 49 7.28 -5.25 4.26
C TRP A 49 6.56 -4.54 3.10
N GLU A 50 7.23 -4.38 1.96
CA GLU A 50 6.61 -3.84 0.76
C GLU A 50 5.46 -4.72 0.30
N SER A 51 5.65 -6.02 0.19
CA SER A 51 4.62 -6.98 -0.23
C SER A 51 3.41 -6.94 0.71
N ASP A 52 3.65 -6.92 2.02
CA ASP A 52 2.59 -6.80 3.02
C ASP A 52 1.83 -5.46 2.88
N LYS A 53 2.55 -4.34 2.68
CA LYS A 53 1.96 -3.02 2.45
C LYS A 53 1.16 -2.99 1.15
N HIS A 54 1.69 -3.51 0.05
CA HIS A 54 1.01 -3.62 -1.24
C HIS A 54 -0.25 -4.51 -1.14
N ASN A 55 -0.20 -5.61 -0.39
CA ASN A 55 -1.35 -6.48 -0.15
C ASN A 55 -2.47 -5.74 0.60
N ILE A 56 -2.12 -4.94 1.61
CA ILE A 56 -3.08 -4.08 2.34
C ILE A 56 -3.68 -3.03 1.39
N GLN A 57 -2.85 -2.34 0.60
CA GLN A 57 -3.32 -1.34 -0.36
C GLN A 57 -4.25 -1.93 -1.43
N GLN A 58 -3.97 -3.15 -1.89
CA GLN A 58 -4.86 -3.85 -2.81
C GLN A 58 -6.17 -4.27 -2.16
N LYS A 59 -6.18 -4.57 -0.85
CA LYS A 59 -7.40 -4.99 -0.13
C LYS A 59 -8.39 -3.87 0.11
N ASP A 60 -7.92 -2.64 0.34
CA ASP A 60 -8.79 -1.47 0.50
C ASP A 60 -9.17 -0.88 -0.88
N PRO A 61 -10.44 -0.91 -1.27
CA PRO A 61 -10.87 -0.46 -2.59
C PRO A 61 -10.73 1.05 -2.81
N ILE A 62 -10.73 1.87 -1.75
CA ILE A 62 -10.54 3.32 -1.85
C ILE A 62 -9.06 3.66 -1.98
N ILE A 63 -8.17 2.96 -1.27
CA ILE A 63 -6.71 3.10 -1.47
C ILE A 63 -6.35 2.69 -2.89
N LEU A 64 -6.84 1.53 -3.34
CA LEU A 64 -6.65 1.06 -4.71
C LEU A 64 -7.15 2.09 -5.74
N LEU A 65 -8.35 2.64 -5.53
CA LEU A 65 -8.90 3.66 -6.42
C LEU A 65 -7.98 4.90 -6.50
N LYS A 66 -7.45 5.38 -5.37
CA LYS A 66 -6.51 6.51 -5.35
C LYS A 66 -5.21 6.19 -6.09
N SER A 67 -4.64 4.99 -5.87
CA SER A 67 -3.44 4.55 -6.59
C SER A 67 -3.67 4.48 -8.11
N LEU A 68 -4.83 3.97 -8.55
CA LEU A 68 -5.21 3.96 -9.96
C LEU A 68 -5.35 5.37 -10.53
N MET A 69 -5.98 6.29 -9.78
CA MET A 69 -6.04 7.69 -10.16
C MET A 69 -4.65 8.30 -10.33
N ASP A 70 -3.75 8.09 -9.37
CA ASP A 70 -2.39 8.63 -9.40
C ASP A 70 -1.61 8.08 -10.60
N SER A 71 -1.70 6.77 -10.87
CA SER A 71 -1.02 6.12 -12.01
C SER A 71 -1.46 6.66 -13.38
N GLN A 72 -2.67 7.22 -13.47
CA GLN A 72 -3.24 7.79 -14.68
C GLN A 72 -3.36 9.32 -14.62
N ASN A 73 -2.73 9.98 -13.63
CA ASN A 73 -2.78 11.44 -13.41
C ASN A 73 -4.21 12.02 -13.30
N LEU A 74 -5.16 11.24 -12.76
CA LEU A 74 -6.55 11.65 -12.59
C LEU A 74 -6.76 12.43 -11.29
N LYS A 75 -7.64 13.43 -11.34
CA LYS A 75 -8.05 14.22 -10.19
C LYS A 75 -9.50 13.89 -9.81
N ALA A 76 -9.92 14.29 -8.61
CA ALA A 76 -11.30 14.07 -8.15
C ALA A 76 -12.37 14.66 -9.09
N LYS A 77 -12.04 15.73 -9.83
CA LYS A 77 -12.94 16.31 -10.85
C LYS A 77 -13.16 15.37 -12.05
N ASP A 78 -12.19 14.51 -12.36
CA ASP A 78 -12.27 13.58 -13.47
C ASP A 78 -13.15 12.39 -13.07
N LEU A 79 -13.04 11.94 -11.81
CA LEU A 79 -13.98 10.97 -11.24
C LEU A 79 -15.43 11.45 -11.22
N VAL A 80 -15.68 12.74 -11.01
CA VAL A 80 -17.03 13.34 -11.11
C VAL A 80 -17.63 13.09 -12.49
N VAL A 81 -16.83 13.25 -13.54
CA VAL A 81 -17.25 13.01 -14.92
C VAL A 81 -17.39 11.52 -15.19
N ILE A 82 -16.40 10.70 -14.83
CA ILE A 82 -16.38 9.24 -15.05
C ILE A 82 -17.59 8.58 -14.38
N LEU A 83 -17.85 8.91 -13.11
CA LEU A 83 -18.92 8.30 -12.33
C LEU A 83 -20.29 8.98 -12.55
N ASN A 84 -20.32 10.12 -13.23
CA ASN A 84 -21.49 11.00 -13.32
C ASN A 84 -22.11 11.29 -11.93
N LEU A 85 -21.27 11.67 -10.97
CA LEU A 85 -21.65 11.95 -9.58
C LEU A 85 -21.31 13.38 -9.18
N SER A 86 -22.03 13.94 -8.21
CA SER A 86 -21.71 15.27 -7.70
C SER A 86 -20.32 15.30 -7.03
N LYS A 87 -19.65 16.46 -7.08
CA LYS A 87 -18.37 16.71 -6.39
C LYS A 87 -18.40 16.28 -4.92
N GLY A 88 -19.50 16.59 -4.22
CA GLY A 88 -19.69 16.20 -2.82
C GLY A 88 -19.77 14.69 -2.63
N THR A 89 -20.36 13.94 -3.57
CA THR A 89 -20.43 12.48 -3.49
C THR A 89 -19.07 11.84 -3.72
N VAL A 90 -18.33 12.27 -4.74
CA VAL A 90 -16.97 11.78 -5.00
C VAL A 90 -16.06 12.07 -3.82
N SER A 91 -16.12 13.27 -3.24
CA SER A 91 -15.36 13.62 -2.04
C SER A 91 -15.70 12.71 -0.85
N LYS A 92 -16.99 12.41 -0.62
CA LYS A 92 -17.40 11.47 0.43
C LYS A 92 -16.83 10.06 0.20
N ILE A 93 -16.82 9.58 -1.04
CA ILE A 93 -16.23 8.26 -1.37
C ILE A 93 -14.74 8.24 -1.10
N LEU A 94 -13.98 9.21 -1.62
CA LEU A 94 -12.52 9.29 -1.46
C LEU A 94 -12.08 9.51 0.00
N ASN A 95 -12.98 10.02 0.84
CA ASN A 95 -12.77 10.22 2.27
C ASN A 95 -13.52 9.20 3.15
N TYR A 96 -13.93 8.05 2.60
CA TYR A 96 -14.57 6.95 3.34
C TYR A 96 -15.90 7.28 4.02
N LYS A 97 -16.50 8.43 3.73
CA LYS A 97 -17.82 8.83 4.25
C LYS A 97 -18.98 8.20 3.48
N LYS A 98 -18.68 7.52 2.37
CA LYS A 98 -19.67 6.81 1.55
C LYS A 98 -19.02 5.62 0.83
N GLY A 99 -19.70 4.48 0.85
CA GLY A 99 -19.27 3.29 0.10
C GLY A 99 -19.40 3.44 -1.42
N LEU A 100 -18.63 2.66 -2.17
CA LEU A 100 -18.81 2.49 -3.62
C LEU A 100 -20.13 1.74 -3.87
N SER A 101 -21.00 2.29 -4.72
CA SER A 101 -22.19 1.56 -5.18
C SER A 101 -21.80 0.51 -6.22
N LYS A 102 -22.68 -0.48 -6.45
CA LYS A 102 -22.51 -1.46 -7.55
C LYS A 102 -22.32 -0.79 -8.91
N SER A 103 -23.04 0.31 -9.17
CA SER A 103 -22.88 1.08 -10.41
C SER A 103 -21.50 1.72 -10.52
N SER A 104 -21.00 2.33 -9.43
CA SER A 104 -19.65 2.91 -9.41
C SER A 104 -18.56 1.85 -9.56
N ILE A 105 -18.70 0.70 -8.90
CA ILE A 105 -17.78 -0.44 -9.06
C ILE A 105 -17.72 -0.86 -10.52
N ARG A 106 -18.87 -1.04 -11.18
CA ARG A 106 -18.92 -1.42 -12.59
C ARG A 106 -18.21 -0.41 -13.49
N ILE A 107 -18.54 0.88 -13.37
CA ILE A 107 -17.95 1.95 -14.18
C ILE A 107 -16.43 2.01 -13.99
N LEU A 108 -15.96 1.99 -12.74
CA LEU A 108 -14.52 2.07 -12.45
C LEU A 108 -13.78 0.82 -12.94
N SER A 109 -14.38 -0.36 -12.80
CA SER A 109 -13.78 -1.61 -13.28
C SER A 109 -13.65 -1.61 -14.81
N GLU A 110 -14.69 -1.14 -15.52
CA GLU A 110 -14.67 -0.99 -16.97
C GLU A 110 -13.66 0.07 -17.45
N TYR A 111 -13.51 1.17 -16.70
CA TYR A 111 -12.58 2.26 -16.99
C TYR A 111 -11.11 1.83 -16.77
N PHE A 112 -10.80 1.28 -15.58
CA PHE A 112 -9.45 0.87 -15.21
C PHE A 112 -9.05 -0.52 -15.74
N LYS A 113 -9.97 -1.24 -16.40
CA LYS A 113 -9.76 -2.60 -16.93
C LYS A 113 -9.33 -3.60 -15.86
N ILE A 114 -10.01 -3.55 -14.72
CA ILE A 114 -9.79 -4.45 -13.59
C ILE A 114 -11.03 -5.28 -13.29
N ASP A 115 -10.86 -6.38 -12.56
CA ASP A 115 -11.98 -7.18 -12.11
C ASP A 115 -12.80 -6.46 -11.03
N GLN A 116 -14.13 -6.55 -11.11
CA GLN A 116 -15.05 -5.90 -10.15
C GLN A 116 -14.84 -6.38 -8.72
N SER A 117 -14.45 -7.64 -8.50
CA SER A 117 -14.15 -8.18 -7.17
C SER A 117 -13.00 -7.45 -6.47
N THR A 118 -12.15 -6.75 -7.23
CA THR A 118 -11.05 -5.94 -6.69
C THR A 118 -11.58 -4.71 -5.95
N LEU A 119 -12.70 -4.13 -6.42
CA LEU A 119 -13.37 -2.98 -5.80
C LEU A 119 -14.55 -3.36 -4.90
N ASN A 120 -15.02 -4.61 -4.97
CA ASN A 120 -16.15 -5.14 -4.19
C ASN A 120 -15.74 -5.76 -2.85
N ARG A 121 -14.57 -5.37 -2.32
CA ARG A 121 -14.07 -5.83 -1.01
C ARG A 121 -14.71 -5.02 0.11
N SER A 122 -14.95 -5.62 1.27
CA SER A 122 -15.49 -4.89 2.44
C SER A 122 -14.43 -3.98 3.05
N TYR A 123 -14.84 -2.78 3.47
CA TYR A 123 -13.98 -1.79 4.12
C TYR A 123 -14.81 -0.91 5.07
N SER A 124 -14.17 -0.34 6.07
CA SER A 124 -14.82 0.53 7.05
C SER A 124 -15.09 1.92 6.46
N LEU A 125 -16.22 2.50 6.86
CA LEU A 125 -16.54 3.91 6.61
C LEU A 125 -16.25 4.71 7.89
N TYR A 126 -15.84 5.97 7.73
CA TYR A 126 -15.50 6.90 8.82
C TYR A 126 -16.38 8.14 8.80
#